data_AF-A0A9P0XA60-F1
#
_entry.id   AF-A0A9P0XA60-F1
#
_cell.length_a   1.000
_cell.length_b   1.000
_cell.length_c   1.000
_cell.angle_alpha   90.00
_cell.angle_beta   90.00
_cell.angle_gamma   90.00
#
_symmetry.space_group_name_H-M   'P 1'
#
loop_
_entity.id
_entity.type
_entity.pdbx_description
1 polymer ?
#
loop_
_entity_poly.entity_id
_entity_poly.type
_entity_poly.pdbx_seq_one_letter_code
_entity_poly.pdbx_strand_id
1 'polypeptide(L)'
;MGLTKEEKKAQKEAKKLEKLRAEAEARKQIKRKELQREMAAQARKRGELDKSWREMMIKVKEPVFRQDIEVMWHVFERVYDKKDHLIRYTTKLMNIADDQFQRTVASFCNTIDTTINKFLEEMEILSKENDIKTKKLLKFGEENASQIMKDHDVAETHLQLLIYHGHTTADSLAWTTRGENLVKEDEDRMKYSNERENLRSFLENTYNTTWEDYKAVLKAYVTETADNQKKVRKLRQKENLMADIIASQSKKIANNDSVLKRLRSELAAYESGTKQAVFRDRRDRHRAACFRLKKGLIDGCALDAKLLAVLVKESDDTLTWLNTSQNIAEKILRTAALCRKFETQREKVLPFGTALPHSPTETKTSARRLHSEDSLVINAITSTCGLTRLWQKISKAELSKRALLREKMLLEQENALIVRKLKEYQETKFQVDAYKCICTKSKKSLPHPVAIDGVLEVAKYENFARLSK
;
A
#
# COMPACT_ATOMS: atom_id res chain seq x y z
N MET A 1 -79.66 62.33 114.10
CA MET A 1 -78.25 62.37 114.58
C MET A 1 -77.40 62.97 113.48
N GLY A 2 -77.20 64.29 113.50
CA GLY A 2 -76.76 65.05 112.34
C GLY A 2 -75.35 65.61 112.47
N LEU A 3 -74.49 65.26 111.53
CA LEU A 3 -73.26 65.97 111.13
C LEU A 3 -73.01 65.54 109.68
N THR A 4 -72.50 66.32 108.74
CA THR A 4 -72.23 67.76 108.56
C THR A 4 -72.20 67.96 107.03
N LYS A 5 -72.36 69.20 106.56
CA LYS A 5 -72.34 69.53 105.12
C LYS A 5 -71.05 69.11 104.40
N GLU A 6 -69.97 68.84 105.13
CA GLU A 6 -68.66 68.46 104.59
C GLU A 6 -68.60 67.01 104.09
N GLU A 7 -69.27 66.06 104.75
CA GLU A 7 -69.37 64.67 104.24
C GLU A 7 -70.32 64.58 103.02
N LYS A 8 -71.32 65.46 102.96
CA LYS A 8 -72.16 65.72 101.76
C LYS A 8 -71.42 66.40 100.61
N LYS A 9 -70.19 66.88 100.80
CA LYS A 9 -69.34 67.41 99.72
C LYS A 9 -68.23 66.45 99.35
N ALA A 10 -67.51 65.88 100.33
CA ALA A 10 -66.41 64.95 100.10
C ALA A 10 -66.87 63.58 99.53
N GLN A 11 -67.98 62.98 99.98
CA GLN A 11 -68.48 61.73 99.34
C GLN A 11 -69.07 61.97 97.95
N LYS A 12 -69.70 63.14 97.72
CA LYS A 12 -70.22 63.49 96.39
C LYS A 12 -69.10 63.90 95.43
N GLU A 13 -68.05 64.57 95.90
CA GLU A 13 -66.85 64.89 95.13
C GLU A 13 -66.00 63.64 94.90
N ALA A 14 -65.79 62.77 95.88
CA ALA A 14 -65.12 61.48 95.70
C ALA A 14 -65.89 60.55 94.77
N LYS A 15 -67.22 60.41 94.91
CA LYS A 15 -68.03 59.66 93.93
C LYS A 15 -68.04 60.31 92.55
N LYS A 16 -68.00 61.64 92.43
CA LYS A 16 -67.88 62.31 91.12
C LYS A 16 -66.48 62.13 90.51
N LEU A 17 -65.41 62.21 91.30
CA LEU A 17 -64.03 61.99 90.86
C LEU A 17 -63.77 60.53 90.50
N GLU A 18 -64.31 59.59 91.26
CA GLU A 18 -64.26 58.16 90.98
C GLU A 18 -65.09 57.84 89.74
N LYS A 19 -66.28 58.43 89.57
CA LYS A 19 -67.08 58.27 88.37
C LYS A 19 -66.43 58.92 87.14
N LEU A 20 -65.78 60.07 87.28
CA LEU A 20 -64.96 60.70 86.24
C LEU A 20 -63.69 59.90 85.92
N ARG A 21 -63.04 59.29 86.91
CA ARG A 21 -61.90 58.37 86.71
C ARG A 21 -62.33 57.07 86.06
N ALA A 22 -63.45 56.49 86.49
CA ALA A 22 -64.04 55.30 85.88
C ALA A 22 -64.53 55.59 84.46
N GLU A 23 -65.10 56.76 84.18
CA GLU A 23 -65.46 57.21 82.84
C GLU A 23 -64.21 57.47 81.98
N ALA A 24 -63.14 58.05 82.55
CA ALA A 24 -61.87 58.26 81.85
C ALA A 24 -61.13 56.93 81.59
N GLU A 25 -61.16 55.99 82.52
CA GLU A 25 -60.60 54.65 82.37
C GLU A 25 -61.43 53.79 81.43
N ALA A 26 -62.77 53.87 81.48
CA ALA A 26 -63.66 53.25 80.50
C ALA A 26 -63.39 53.80 79.10
N ARG A 27 -63.23 55.12 78.94
CA ARG A 27 -62.83 55.75 77.67
C ARG A 27 -61.44 55.29 77.22
N LYS A 28 -60.46 55.17 78.12
CA LYS A 28 -59.12 54.64 77.79
C LYS A 28 -59.18 53.15 77.41
N GLN A 29 -60.02 52.36 78.07
CA GLN A 29 -60.23 50.94 77.76
C GLN A 29 -60.94 50.75 76.43
N ILE A 30 -61.92 51.61 76.10
CA ILE A 30 -62.55 51.64 74.77
C ILE A 30 -61.50 51.98 73.72
N LYS A 31 -60.71 53.04 73.89
CA LYS A 31 -59.62 53.40 72.97
C LYS A 31 -58.55 52.29 72.85
N ARG A 32 -58.20 51.60 73.94
CA ARG A 32 -57.27 50.45 73.89
C ARG A 32 -57.87 49.26 73.15
N LYS A 33 -59.15 48.96 73.35
CA LYS A 33 -59.87 47.91 72.61
C LYS A 33 -60.03 48.27 71.13
N GLU A 34 -60.28 49.53 70.80
CA GLU A 34 -60.29 50.05 69.43
C GLU A 34 -58.91 49.92 68.79
N LEU A 35 -57.86 50.37 69.47
CA LEU A 35 -56.49 50.24 68.98
C LEU A 35 -56.07 48.77 68.82
N GLN A 36 -56.43 47.89 69.76
CA GLN A 36 -56.15 46.45 69.64
C GLN A 36 -56.95 45.82 68.48
N ARG A 37 -58.19 46.24 68.25
CA ARG A 37 -58.98 45.82 67.08
C ARG A 37 -58.35 46.32 65.78
N GLU A 38 -57.86 47.55 65.74
CA GLU A 38 -57.15 48.09 64.58
C GLU A 38 -55.81 47.38 64.34
N MET A 39 -55.02 47.11 65.38
CA MET A 39 -53.77 46.35 65.27
C MET A 39 -54.03 44.92 64.82
N ALA A 40 -55.06 44.25 65.35
CA ALA A 40 -55.45 42.92 64.92
C ALA A 40 -55.96 42.92 63.47
N ALA A 41 -56.74 43.93 63.07
CA ALA A 41 -57.20 44.11 61.69
C ALA A 41 -56.03 44.42 60.74
N GLN A 42 -55.05 45.23 61.15
CA GLN A 42 -53.84 45.51 60.39
C GLN A 42 -52.93 44.29 60.28
N ALA A 43 -52.79 43.49 61.32
CA ALA A 43 -52.04 42.23 61.27
C ALA A 43 -52.70 41.23 60.31
N ARG A 44 -54.04 41.17 60.31
CA ARG A 44 -54.80 40.35 59.36
C ARG A 44 -54.63 40.83 57.92
N LYS A 45 -54.79 42.14 57.68
CA LYS A 45 -54.55 42.77 56.37
C LYS A 45 -53.11 42.62 55.90
N ARG A 46 -52.11 42.67 56.81
CA ARG A 46 -50.70 42.42 56.49
C ARG A 46 -50.49 40.96 56.10
N GLY A 47 -51.08 40.01 56.83
CA GLY A 47 -51.03 38.59 56.47
C GLY A 47 -51.72 38.30 55.12
N GLU A 48 -52.82 38.98 54.82
CA GLU A 48 -53.49 38.92 53.51
C GLU A 48 -52.63 39.52 52.39
N LEU A 49 -52.01 40.68 52.63
CA LEU A 49 -51.05 41.30 51.71
C LEU A 49 -49.82 40.41 51.48
N ASP A 50 -49.25 39.81 52.53
CA ASP A 50 -48.10 38.90 52.40
C ASP A 50 -48.47 37.63 51.64
N LYS A 51 -49.67 37.08 51.86
CA LYS A 51 -50.19 35.95 51.07
C LYS A 51 -50.37 36.36 49.61
N SER A 52 -51.04 37.48 49.35
CA SER A 52 -51.25 37.99 47.99
C SER A 52 -49.93 38.29 47.28
N TRP A 53 -48.94 38.86 47.98
CA TRP A 53 -47.61 39.11 47.46
C TRP A 53 -46.86 37.80 47.15
N ARG A 54 -46.92 36.80 48.05
CA ARG A 54 -46.33 35.47 47.78
C ARG A 54 -47.00 34.79 46.61
N GLU A 55 -48.32 34.83 46.51
CA GLU A 55 -49.07 34.27 45.38
C GLU A 55 -48.70 34.97 44.07
N MET A 56 -48.61 36.30 44.07
CA MET A 56 -48.17 37.08 42.91
C MET A 56 -46.72 36.74 42.54
N MET A 57 -45.81 36.69 43.51
CA MET A 57 -44.41 36.34 43.30
C MET A 57 -44.24 34.91 42.77
N ILE A 58 -45.01 33.95 43.27
CA ILE A 58 -45.04 32.58 42.75
C ILE A 58 -45.54 32.59 41.31
N LYS A 59 -46.65 33.27 41.01
CA LYS A 59 -47.16 33.37 39.63
C LYS A 59 -46.16 34.00 38.65
N VAL A 60 -45.34 34.95 39.11
CA VAL A 60 -44.30 35.58 38.29
C VAL A 60 -43.04 34.70 38.18
N LYS A 61 -42.64 34.01 39.25
CA LYS A 61 -41.41 33.20 39.28
C LYS A 61 -41.58 31.77 38.76
N GLU A 62 -42.75 31.17 38.89
CA GLU A 62 -43.06 29.83 38.38
C GLU A 62 -42.75 29.64 36.88
N PRO A 63 -43.16 30.54 35.96
CA PRO A 63 -42.81 30.38 34.55
C PRO A 63 -41.31 30.54 34.30
N VAL A 64 -40.63 31.41 35.06
CA VAL A 64 -39.16 31.58 34.98
C VAL A 64 -38.45 30.31 35.44
N PHE A 65 -38.86 29.72 36.56
CA PHE A 65 -38.29 28.44 37.02
C PHE A 65 -38.57 27.29 36.06
N ARG A 66 -39.77 27.24 35.46
CA ARG A 66 -40.09 26.22 34.45
C ARG A 66 -39.18 26.37 33.23
N GLN A 67 -38.95 27.60 32.77
CA GLN A 67 -38.04 27.88 31.67
C GLN A 67 -36.58 27.57 32.03
N ASP A 68 -36.12 27.91 33.23
CA ASP A 68 -34.77 27.58 33.69
C ASP A 68 -34.53 26.06 33.79
N ILE A 69 -35.53 25.32 34.27
CA ILE A 69 -35.51 23.84 34.32
C ILE A 69 -35.47 23.26 32.91
N GLU A 70 -36.26 23.79 31.98
CA GLU A 70 -36.29 23.34 30.59
C GLU A 70 -34.97 23.64 29.86
N VAL A 71 -34.39 24.83 30.08
CA VAL A 71 -33.06 25.17 29.57
C VAL A 71 -32.00 24.25 30.16
N MET A 72 -32.02 24.01 31.48
CA MET A 72 -31.10 23.05 32.12
C MET A 72 -31.28 21.63 31.59
N TRP A 73 -32.51 21.20 31.35
CA TRP A 73 -32.83 19.90 30.76
C TRP A 73 -32.21 19.75 29.37
N HIS A 74 -32.44 20.70 28.47
CA HIS A 74 -31.86 20.66 27.12
C HIS A 74 -30.33 20.78 27.11
N VAL A 75 -29.75 21.55 28.03
CA VAL A 75 -28.29 21.61 28.19
C VAL A 75 -27.76 20.26 28.67
N PHE A 76 -28.44 19.62 29.63
CA PHE A 76 -28.07 18.31 30.12
C PHE A 76 -28.16 17.23 29.03
N GLU A 77 -29.29 17.15 28.31
CA GLU A 77 -29.45 16.22 27.17
C GLU A 77 -28.35 16.40 26.14
N ARG A 78 -28.05 17.63 25.73
CA ARG A 78 -26.98 17.89 24.75
C ARG A 78 -25.61 17.46 25.26
N VAL A 79 -25.31 17.68 26.55
CA VAL A 79 -24.05 17.24 27.15
C VAL A 79 -24.00 15.72 27.28
N TYR A 80 -25.13 15.11 27.62
CA TYR A 80 -25.29 13.66 27.71
C TYR A 80 -25.05 13.01 26.34
N ASP A 81 -25.71 13.49 25.28
CA ASP A 81 -25.54 12.97 23.91
C ASP A 81 -24.10 13.12 23.41
N LYS A 82 -23.46 14.26 23.69
CA LYS A 82 -22.04 14.46 23.35
C LYS A 82 -21.14 13.48 24.08
N LYS A 83 -21.39 13.25 25.37
CA LYS A 83 -20.62 12.28 26.16
C LYS A 83 -20.87 10.85 25.68
N ASP A 84 -22.12 10.47 25.41
CA ASP A 84 -22.45 9.14 24.87
C ASP A 84 -21.79 8.91 23.51
N HIS A 85 -21.85 9.90 22.62
CA HIS A 85 -21.14 9.84 21.34
C HIS A 85 -19.63 9.68 21.54
N LEU A 86 -19.00 10.46 22.43
CA LEU A 86 -17.58 10.35 22.72
C LEU A 86 -17.22 8.98 23.32
N ILE A 87 -18.04 8.44 24.22
CA ILE A 87 -17.86 7.10 24.78
C ILE A 87 -17.92 6.06 23.67
N ARG A 88 -18.99 6.06 22.85
CA ARG A 88 -19.14 5.12 21.73
C ARG A 88 -18.00 5.21 20.73
N TYR A 89 -17.58 6.43 20.39
CA TYR A 89 -16.47 6.67 19.48
C TYR A 89 -15.15 6.16 20.06
N THR A 90 -14.90 6.41 21.34
CA THR A 90 -13.69 5.92 22.04
C THR A 90 -13.69 4.40 22.13
N THR A 91 -14.82 3.76 22.45
CA THR A 91 -14.95 2.29 22.45
C THR A 91 -14.67 1.72 21.06
N LYS A 92 -15.15 2.37 20.00
CA LYS A 92 -14.86 1.94 18.62
C LYS A 92 -13.37 2.06 18.30
N LEU A 93 -12.73 3.15 18.67
CA LEU A 93 -11.28 3.32 18.49
C LEU A 93 -10.48 2.28 19.29
N MET A 94 -10.92 1.96 20.51
CA MET A 94 -10.29 0.94 21.34
C MET A 94 -10.39 -0.44 20.69
N ASN A 95 -11.54 -0.80 20.14
CA ASN A 95 -11.70 -2.07 19.41
C ASN A 95 -10.83 -2.14 18.14
N ILE A 96 -10.69 -1.02 17.42
CA ILE A 96 -9.81 -0.95 16.24
C ILE A 96 -8.33 -1.11 16.67
N ALA A 97 -7.93 -0.46 17.76
CA ALA A 97 -6.57 -0.57 18.28
C ALA A 97 -6.26 -2.00 18.77
N ASP A 98 -7.21 -2.66 19.43
CA ASP A 98 -7.07 -4.04 19.88
C ASP A 98 -6.97 -5.01 18.68
N ASP A 99 -7.82 -4.86 17.67
CA ASP A 99 -7.73 -5.66 16.44
C ASP A 99 -6.40 -5.45 15.69
N GLN A 100 -5.90 -4.21 15.62
CA GLN A 100 -4.57 -3.92 15.09
C GLN A 100 -3.46 -4.57 15.89
N PHE A 101 -3.55 -4.54 17.23
CA PHE A 101 -2.58 -5.18 18.11
C PHE A 101 -2.58 -6.70 17.93
N GLN A 102 -3.75 -7.34 17.92
CA GLN A 102 -3.90 -8.78 17.70
C GLN A 102 -3.35 -9.22 16.34
N ARG A 103 -3.64 -8.48 15.27
CA ARG A 103 -3.08 -8.74 13.93
C ARG A 103 -1.56 -8.61 13.90
N THR A 104 -1.03 -7.61 14.60
CA THR A 104 0.41 -7.38 14.69
C THR A 104 1.09 -8.54 15.42
N VAL A 105 0.54 -8.98 16.56
CA VAL A 105 1.04 -10.14 17.31
C VAL A 105 0.96 -11.41 16.46
N ALA A 106 -0.16 -11.67 15.80
CA ALA A 106 -0.30 -12.83 14.91
C ALA A 106 0.72 -12.80 13.77
N SER A 107 0.95 -11.64 13.15
CA SER A 107 1.98 -11.47 12.12
C SER A 107 3.38 -11.73 12.66
N PHE A 108 3.70 -11.29 13.89
CA PHE A 108 4.99 -11.56 14.52
C PHE A 108 5.16 -13.05 14.84
N CYS A 109 4.16 -13.71 15.42
CA CYS A 109 4.20 -15.15 15.68
C CYS A 109 4.42 -15.93 14.38
N ASN A 110 3.65 -15.63 13.32
CA ASN A 110 3.84 -16.26 12.01
C ASN A 110 5.26 -16.03 11.46
N THR A 111 5.80 -14.83 11.61
CA THR A 111 7.18 -14.54 11.18
C THR A 111 8.17 -15.40 11.96
N ILE A 112 8.05 -15.45 13.28
CA ILE A 112 8.91 -16.25 14.16
C ILE A 112 8.82 -17.73 13.76
N ASP A 113 7.62 -18.28 13.61
CA ASP A 113 7.39 -19.67 13.22
C ASP A 113 8.00 -19.99 11.85
N THR A 114 7.86 -19.10 10.86
CA THR A 114 8.51 -19.30 9.56
C THR A 114 10.04 -19.30 9.66
N THR A 115 10.63 -18.42 10.47
CA THR A 115 12.08 -18.46 10.73
C THR A 115 12.51 -19.72 11.45
N ILE A 116 11.77 -20.17 12.47
CA ILE A 116 12.08 -21.41 13.20
C ILE A 116 12.06 -22.59 12.25
N ASN A 117 11.00 -22.73 11.44
CA ASN A 117 10.87 -23.83 10.48
C ASN A 117 12.00 -23.83 9.45
N LYS A 118 12.39 -22.64 8.95
CA LYS A 118 13.53 -22.53 8.04
C LYS A 118 14.84 -22.95 8.71
N PHE A 119 15.09 -22.54 9.96
CA PHE A 119 16.29 -22.96 10.69
C PHE A 119 16.30 -24.46 10.95
N LEU A 120 15.15 -25.06 11.26
CA LEU A 120 15.04 -26.51 11.45
C LEU A 120 15.35 -27.26 10.15
N GLU A 121 14.81 -26.81 9.02
CA GLU A 121 15.09 -27.39 7.69
C GLU A 121 16.59 -27.28 7.33
N GLU A 122 17.19 -26.10 7.50
CA GLU A 122 18.62 -25.89 7.25
C GLU A 122 19.49 -26.77 8.17
N MET A 123 19.11 -26.93 9.44
CA MET A 123 19.80 -27.83 10.38
C MET A 123 19.69 -29.29 9.98
N GLU A 124 18.52 -29.73 9.49
CA GLU A 124 18.33 -31.10 9.01
C GLU A 124 19.19 -31.37 7.76
N ILE A 125 19.24 -30.42 6.82
CA ILE A 125 20.10 -30.51 5.63
C ILE A 125 21.57 -30.59 6.04
N LEU A 126 22.02 -29.70 6.93
CA LEU A 126 23.40 -29.70 7.41
C LEU A 126 23.77 -30.99 8.14
N SER A 127 22.86 -31.53 8.96
CA SER A 127 23.05 -32.82 9.62
C SER A 127 23.20 -33.95 8.60
N LYS A 128 22.32 -34.02 7.60
CA LYS A 128 22.39 -35.03 6.53
C LYS A 128 23.67 -34.92 5.73
N GLU A 129 24.09 -33.71 5.38
CA GLU A 129 25.35 -33.48 4.68
C GLU A 129 26.56 -33.90 5.51
N ASN A 130 26.54 -33.59 6.81
CA ASN A 130 27.61 -33.99 7.72
C ASN A 130 27.68 -35.51 7.83
N ASP A 131 26.55 -36.20 7.96
CA ASP A 131 26.49 -37.66 8.00
C ASP A 131 27.01 -38.30 6.70
N ILE A 132 26.72 -37.70 5.55
CA ILE A 132 27.27 -38.16 4.26
C ILE A 132 28.79 -37.95 4.22
N LYS A 133 29.27 -36.78 4.65
CA LYS A 133 30.71 -36.44 4.66
C LYS A 133 31.49 -37.36 5.61
N THR A 134 30.96 -37.59 6.82
CA THR A 134 31.59 -38.48 7.81
C THR A 134 31.61 -39.92 7.32
N LYS A 135 30.51 -40.45 6.77
CA LYS A 135 30.48 -41.80 6.16
C LYS A 135 31.49 -41.95 5.03
N LYS A 136 31.61 -40.95 4.15
CA LYS A 136 32.61 -40.97 3.06
C LYS A 136 34.04 -40.97 3.59
N LEU A 137 34.34 -40.14 4.60
CA LEU A 137 35.66 -40.07 5.21
C LEU A 137 36.02 -41.37 5.93
N LEU A 138 35.07 -41.97 6.64
CA LEU A 138 35.26 -43.23 7.36
C LEU A 138 35.54 -44.37 6.37
N LYS A 139 34.74 -44.47 5.30
CA LYS A 139 34.97 -45.44 4.22
C LYS A 139 36.34 -45.28 3.56
N PHE A 140 36.75 -44.05 3.25
CA PHE A 140 38.07 -43.76 2.70
C PHE A 140 39.19 -44.14 3.68
N GLY A 141 39.00 -43.90 4.98
CA GLY A 141 39.91 -44.33 6.04
C GLY A 141 40.06 -45.86 6.12
N GLU A 142 38.95 -46.59 6.06
CA GLU A 142 38.93 -48.06 6.04
C GLU A 142 39.60 -48.64 4.79
N GLU A 143 39.32 -48.06 3.62
CA GLU A 143 39.93 -48.45 2.35
C GLU A 143 41.45 -48.23 2.38
N ASN A 144 41.92 -47.07 2.86
CA ASN A 144 43.35 -46.79 2.99
C ASN A 144 44.03 -47.67 4.03
N ALA A 145 43.41 -47.89 5.19
CA ALA A 145 43.95 -48.79 6.21
C ALA A 145 44.11 -50.21 5.67
N SER A 146 43.09 -50.71 4.95
CA SER A 146 43.12 -52.01 4.30
C SER A 146 44.22 -52.10 3.24
N GLN A 147 44.45 -51.04 2.46
CA GLN A 147 45.51 -51.01 1.47
C GLN A 147 46.90 -51.01 2.13
N ILE A 148 47.10 -50.18 3.15
CA ILE A 148 48.36 -50.12 3.90
C ILE A 148 48.69 -51.48 4.53
N MET A 149 47.69 -52.16 5.11
CA MET A 149 47.87 -53.51 5.67
C MET A 149 48.30 -54.51 4.60
N LYS A 150 47.64 -54.52 3.44
CA LYS A 150 48.03 -55.40 2.32
C LYS A 150 49.45 -55.12 1.83
N ASP A 151 49.80 -53.85 1.66
CA ASP A 151 51.14 -53.45 1.20
C ASP A 151 52.20 -53.83 2.25
N HIS A 152 51.87 -53.70 3.54
CA HIS A 152 52.73 -54.14 4.64
C HIS A 152 52.94 -55.66 4.63
N ASP A 153 51.88 -56.45 4.51
CA ASP A 153 51.96 -57.92 4.48
C ASP A 153 52.81 -58.41 3.28
N VAL A 154 52.67 -57.77 2.12
CA VAL A 154 53.49 -58.05 0.93
C VAL A 154 54.96 -57.69 1.17
N ALA A 155 55.24 -56.54 1.79
CA ALA A 155 56.61 -56.15 2.12
C ALA A 155 57.23 -57.07 3.16
N GLU A 156 56.47 -57.47 4.19
CA GLU A 156 56.92 -58.38 5.23
C GLU A 156 57.27 -59.75 4.65
N THR A 157 56.37 -60.34 3.86
CA THR A 157 56.61 -61.65 3.21
C THR A 157 57.83 -61.61 2.29
N HIS A 158 58.05 -60.51 1.55
CA HIS A 158 59.25 -60.34 0.73
C HIS A 158 60.53 -60.27 1.57
N LEU A 159 60.51 -59.53 2.70
CA LEU A 159 61.65 -59.46 3.61
C LEU A 159 61.94 -60.83 4.26
N GLN A 160 60.91 -61.56 4.68
CA GLN A 160 61.05 -62.91 5.22
C GLN A 160 61.71 -63.85 4.20
N LEU A 161 61.35 -63.76 2.91
CA LEU A 161 61.97 -64.56 1.85
C LEU A 161 63.45 -64.22 1.65
N LEU A 162 63.81 -62.93 1.65
CA LEU A 162 65.21 -62.49 1.56
C LEU A 162 66.04 -62.98 2.75
N ILE A 163 65.49 -62.90 3.96
CA ILE A 163 66.13 -63.39 5.19
C ILE A 163 66.34 -64.90 5.10
N TYR A 164 65.32 -65.66 4.70
CA TYR A 164 65.41 -67.11 4.53
C TYR A 164 66.50 -67.50 3.51
N HIS A 165 66.54 -66.82 2.36
CA HIS A 165 67.58 -67.04 1.35
C HIS A 165 68.99 -66.68 1.88
N GLY A 166 69.12 -65.57 2.60
CA GLY A 166 70.37 -65.14 3.24
C GLY A 166 70.89 -66.16 4.25
N HIS A 167 70.01 -66.68 5.11
CA HIS A 167 70.38 -67.75 6.06
C HIS A 167 70.80 -69.03 5.35
N THR A 168 70.01 -69.48 4.36
CA THR A 168 70.29 -70.72 3.62
C THR A 168 71.65 -70.65 2.91
N THR A 169 71.99 -69.51 2.30
CA THR A 169 73.27 -69.30 1.62
C THR A 169 74.45 -69.22 2.60
N ALA A 170 74.28 -68.52 3.72
CA ALA A 170 75.30 -68.44 4.76
C ALA A 170 75.58 -69.81 5.40
N ASP A 171 74.53 -70.59 5.69
CA ASP A 171 74.66 -71.93 6.25
C ASP A 171 75.33 -72.88 5.25
N SER A 172 74.97 -72.82 3.96
CA SER A 172 75.63 -73.61 2.93
C SER A 172 77.12 -73.28 2.82
N LEU A 173 77.50 -72.01 2.88
CA LEU A 173 78.90 -71.57 2.86
C LEU A 173 79.65 -72.00 4.13
N ALA A 174 79.00 -71.90 5.28
CA ALA A 174 79.57 -72.36 6.55
C ALA A 174 79.83 -73.87 6.53
N TRP A 175 78.89 -74.66 5.99
CA TRP A 175 79.05 -76.11 5.83
C TRP A 175 80.17 -76.50 4.86
N THR A 176 80.29 -75.84 3.70
CA THR A 176 81.40 -76.11 2.76
C THR A 176 82.75 -75.75 3.38
N THR A 177 82.85 -74.57 4.00
CA THR A 177 84.08 -74.12 4.68
C THR A 177 84.47 -75.05 5.84
N ARG A 178 83.49 -75.55 6.60
CA ARG A 178 83.73 -76.50 7.69
C ARG A 178 84.20 -77.85 7.16
N GLY A 179 83.65 -78.33 6.04
CA GLY A 179 84.12 -79.55 5.37
C GLY A 179 85.57 -79.43 4.87
N GLU A 180 85.93 -78.30 4.27
CA GLU A 180 87.29 -78.01 3.80
C GLU A 180 88.31 -77.89 4.95
N ASN A 181 87.90 -77.31 6.08
CA ASN A 181 88.77 -77.16 7.25
C ASN A 181 88.93 -78.46 8.04
N LEU A 182 87.92 -79.34 8.07
CA LEU A 182 88.02 -80.65 8.75
C LEU A 182 89.04 -81.58 8.07
N VAL A 183 89.18 -81.52 6.74
CA VAL A 183 90.20 -82.27 6.01
C VAL A 183 91.62 -81.79 6.35
N LYS A 184 91.81 -80.46 6.48
CA LYS A 184 93.09 -79.86 6.90
C LYS A 184 93.41 -80.13 8.37
N GLU A 185 92.39 -80.07 9.23
CA GLU A 185 92.55 -80.40 10.65
C GLU A 185 92.95 -81.87 10.85
N ASP A 186 92.39 -82.84 10.11
CA ASP A 186 92.76 -84.26 10.28
C ASP A 186 94.22 -84.55 9.85
N GLU A 187 94.74 -83.84 8.83
CA GLU A 187 96.14 -83.94 8.40
C GLU A 187 97.13 -83.38 9.44
N ASP A 188 96.77 -82.27 10.10
CA ASP A 188 97.58 -81.64 11.15
C ASP A 188 97.43 -82.36 12.50
N ARG A 189 96.26 -82.95 12.76
CA ARG A 189 95.93 -83.63 14.02
C ARG A 189 96.70 -84.95 14.18
N MET A 190 97.11 -85.59 13.09
CA MET A 190 97.89 -86.83 13.10
C MET A 190 99.37 -86.65 13.45
N LYS A 191 99.97 -85.47 13.18
CA LYS A 191 101.43 -85.27 13.29
C LYS A 191 101.95 -85.00 14.69
N TYR A 192 101.12 -84.42 15.55
CA TYR A 192 101.55 -84.05 16.90
C TYR A 192 100.69 -84.69 17.98
N SER A 193 99.92 -85.73 17.69
CA SER A 193 98.86 -86.21 18.60
C SER A 193 99.36 -86.49 20.03
N ASN A 194 100.58 -86.99 20.20
CA ASN A 194 101.10 -87.37 21.51
C ASN A 194 101.81 -86.23 22.26
N GLU A 195 102.58 -85.38 21.55
CA GLU A 195 103.17 -84.17 22.13
C GLU A 195 102.12 -83.10 22.37
N ARG A 196 101.12 -82.99 21.47
CA ARG A 196 99.92 -82.19 21.65
C ARG A 196 99.15 -82.66 22.86
N GLU A 197 98.94 -83.95 23.11
CA GLU A 197 98.16 -84.38 24.28
C GLU A 197 98.87 -84.04 25.60
N ASN A 198 100.21 -84.15 25.64
CA ASN A 198 101.00 -83.78 26.81
C ASN A 198 101.08 -82.25 27.01
N LEU A 199 101.32 -81.49 25.94
CA LEU A 199 101.32 -80.03 25.99
C LEU A 199 99.91 -79.47 26.21
N ARG A 200 98.88 -80.14 25.69
CA ARG A 200 97.46 -79.86 25.91
C ARG A 200 97.11 -80.10 27.35
N SER A 201 97.43 -81.25 27.93
CA SER A 201 97.22 -81.51 29.36
C SER A 201 97.87 -80.43 30.25
N PHE A 202 99.11 -80.05 29.95
CA PHE A 202 99.83 -79.00 30.69
C PHE A 202 99.18 -77.62 30.50
N LEU A 203 98.99 -77.20 29.25
CA LEU A 203 98.40 -75.92 28.89
C LEU A 203 96.96 -75.82 29.35
N GLU A 204 96.18 -76.90 29.29
CA GLU A 204 94.80 -77.01 29.75
C GLU A 204 94.75 -76.92 31.27
N ASN A 205 95.71 -77.49 32.01
CA ASN A 205 95.80 -77.27 33.45
C ASN A 205 96.15 -75.81 33.81
N THR A 206 97.15 -75.20 33.16
CA THR A 206 97.48 -73.77 33.38
C THR A 206 96.38 -72.83 32.91
N TYR A 207 95.73 -73.16 31.80
CA TYR A 207 94.58 -72.43 31.26
C TYR A 207 93.41 -72.56 32.22
N ASN A 208 93.11 -73.76 32.72
CA ASN A 208 92.03 -73.97 33.69
C ASN A 208 92.29 -73.20 34.99
N THR A 209 93.52 -73.19 35.50
CA THR A 209 93.84 -72.40 36.71
C THR A 209 93.71 -70.90 36.46
N THR A 210 94.34 -70.38 35.40
CA THR A 210 94.21 -68.95 35.05
C THR A 210 92.78 -68.56 34.67
N TRP A 211 92.00 -69.48 34.13
CA TRP A 211 90.59 -69.32 33.79
C TRP A 211 89.70 -69.31 35.03
N GLU A 212 89.98 -70.16 36.03
CA GLU A 212 89.31 -70.10 37.32
C GLU A 212 89.67 -68.83 38.08
N ASP A 213 90.93 -68.37 38.04
CA ASP A 213 91.33 -67.09 38.61
C ASP A 213 90.65 -65.91 37.88
N TYR A 214 90.62 -65.94 36.55
CA TYR A 214 89.91 -64.95 35.74
C TYR A 214 88.41 -64.95 36.03
N LYS A 215 87.78 -66.13 36.11
CA LYS A 215 86.37 -66.28 36.53
C LYS A 215 86.15 -65.75 37.93
N ALA A 216 87.06 -65.99 38.86
CA ALA A 216 86.95 -65.50 40.23
C ALA A 216 87.00 -63.97 40.28
N VAL A 217 87.96 -63.35 39.58
CA VAL A 217 88.07 -61.89 39.46
C VAL A 217 86.86 -61.30 38.73
N LEU A 218 86.42 -61.90 37.62
CA LEU A 218 85.26 -61.46 36.86
C LEU A 218 83.99 -61.57 37.70
N LYS A 219 83.81 -62.67 38.43
CA LYS A 219 82.67 -62.88 39.32
C LYS A 219 82.69 -61.87 40.45
N ALA A 220 83.85 -61.61 41.07
CA ALA A 220 84.02 -60.59 42.10
C ALA A 220 83.63 -59.19 41.56
N TYR A 221 84.17 -58.79 40.41
CA TYR A 221 83.85 -57.52 39.76
C TYR A 221 82.37 -57.39 39.40
N VAL A 222 81.76 -58.45 38.84
CA VAL A 222 80.33 -58.46 38.52
C VAL A 222 79.49 -58.33 39.79
N THR A 223 79.85 -59.04 40.87
CA THR A 223 79.11 -58.94 42.14
C THR A 223 79.26 -57.59 42.81
N GLU A 224 80.47 -57.02 42.83
CA GLU A 224 80.76 -55.72 43.45
C GLU A 224 80.13 -54.57 42.65
N THR A 225 80.10 -54.68 41.32
CA THR A 225 79.49 -53.65 40.46
C THR A 225 78.00 -53.86 40.20
N ALA A 226 77.41 -55.01 40.52
CA ALA A 226 76.00 -55.34 40.22
C ALA A 226 75.04 -54.28 40.77
N ASP A 227 75.23 -53.84 42.01
CA ASP A 227 74.33 -52.87 42.63
C ASP A 227 74.53 -51.45 42.09
N ASN A 228 75.76 -51.08 41.73
CA ASN A 228 76.03 -49.83 41.04
C ASN A 228 75.43 -49.83 39.61
N GLN A 229 75.55 -50.94 38.87
CA GLN A 229 74.91 -51.09 37.57
C GLN A 229 73.39 -51.00 37.66
N LYS A 230 72.76 -51.59 38.68
CA LYS A 230 71.31 -51.44 38.93
C LYS A 230 70.93 -49.98 39.21
N LYS A 231 71.71 -49.26 40.05
CA LYS A 231 71.48 -47.83 40.34
C LYS A 231 71.60 -46.97 39.08
N VAL A 232 72.63 -47.19 38.27
CA VAL A 232 72.82 -46.48 36.98
C VAL A 232 71.68 -46.76 36.02
N ARG A 233 71.21 -48.02 35.89
CA ARG A 233 70.04 -48.35 35.05
C ARG A 233 68.78 -47.63 35.52
N LYS A 234 68.52 -47.59 36.84
CA LYS A 234 67.38 -46.84 37.41
C LYS A 234 67.48 -45.34 37.13
N LEU A 235 68.67 -44.76 37.26
CA LEU A 235 68.88 -43.34 36.96
C LEU A 235 68.69 -43.04 35.47
N ARG A 236 69.23 -43.86 34.57
CA ARG A 236 69.01 -43.72 33.12
C ARG A 236 67.54 -43.85 32.73
N GLN A 237 66.80 -44.76 33.35
CA GLN A 237 65.35 -44.86 33.12
C GLN A 237 64.62 -43.58 33.53
N LYS A 238 64.98 -42.99 34.68
CA LYS A 238 64.41 -41.70 35.12
C LYS A 238 64.82 -40.56 34.19
N GLU A 239 66.08 -40.51 33.77
CA GLU A 239 66.60 -39.49 32.85
C GLU A 239 65.89 -39.55 31.50
N ASN A 240 65.75 -40.74 30.91
CA ASN A 240 64.99 -40.93 29.67
C ASN A 240 63.53 -40.48 29.82
N LEU A 241 62.87 -40.86 30.92
CA LEU A 241 61.49 -40.44 31.18
C LEU A 241 61.36 -38.92 31.34
N MET A 242 62.32 -38.28 32.01
CA MET A 242 62.36 -36.82 32.12
C MET A 242 62.63 -36.16 30.77
N ALA A 243 63.52 -36.72 29.94
CA ALA A 243 63.79 -36.23 28.60
C ALA A 243 62.55 -36.30 27.70
N ASP A 244 61.79 -37.40 27.75
CA ASP A 244 60.53 -37.54 27.02
C ASP A 244 59.48 -36.52 27.48
N ILE A 245 59.38 -36.29 28.80
CA ILE A 245 58.49 -35.25 29.35
C ILE A 245 58.92 -33.87 28.85
N ILE A 246 60.21 -33.53 28.90
CA ILE A 246 60.74 -32.24 28.42
C ILE A 246 60.46 -32.06 26.93
N ALA A 247 60.67 -33.09 26.11
CA ALA A 247 60.38 -33.04 24.68
C ALA A 247 58.88 -32.81 24.41
N SER A 248 58.01 -33.53 25.13
CA SER A 248 56.56 -33.37 25.01
C SER A 248 56.08 -31.98 25.42
N GLN A 249 56.65 -31.42 26.50
CA GLN A 249 56.32 -30.07 26.97
C GLN A 249 56.85 -29.00 26.02
N SER A 250 58.05 -29.18 25.47
CA SER A 250 58.62 -28.27 24.47
C SER A 250 57.73 -28.20 23.23
N LYS A 251 57.21 -29.35 22.77
CA LYS A 251 56.25 -29.39 21.66
C LYS A 251 54.93 -28.68 22.00
N LYS A 252 54.41 -28.87 23.21
CA LYS A 252 53.20 -28.15 23.68
C LYS A 252 53.41 -26.64 23.73
N ILE A 253 54.56 -26.19 24.23
CA ILE A 253 54.92 -24.76 24.29
C ILE A 253 55.01 -24.18 22.87
N ALA A 254 55.68 -24.86 21.94
CA ALA A 254 55.78 -24.41 20.55
C ALA A 254 54.40 -24.29 19.88
N ASN A 255 53.53 -25.27 20.09
CA ASN A 255 52.15 -25.21 19.59
C ASN A 255 51.39 -24.02 20.19
N ASN A 256 51.47 -23.83 21.51
CA ASN A 256 50.79 -22.71 22.18
C ASN A 256 51.33 -21.35 21.74
N ASP A 257 52.63 -21.21 21.52
CA ASP A 257 53.24 -19.98 21.00
C ASP A 257 52.74 -19.66 19.59
N SER A 258 52.61 -20.67 18.72
CA SER A 258 52.03 -20.49 17.38
C SER A 258 50.58 -19.99 17.43
N VAL A 259 49.78 -20.53 18.36
CA VAL A 259 48.38 -20.09 18.58
C VAL A 259 48.35 -18.67 19.12
N LEU A 260 49.20 -18.34 20.10
CA LEU A 260 49.30 -16.99 20.66
C LEU A 260 49.69 -15.96 19.59
N LYS A 261 50.65 -16.28 18.72
CA LYS A 261 51.04 -15.42 17.59
C LYS A 261 49.87 -15.18 16.64
N ARG A 262 49.13 -16.23 16.27
CA ARG A 262 47.92 -16.11 15.44
C ARG A 262 46.86 -15.22 16.11
N LEU A 263 46.53 -15.47 17.38
CA LEU A 263 45.54 -14.68 18.10
C LEU A 263 45.96 -13.22 18.25
N ARG A 264 47.24 -12.94 18.51
CA ARG A 264 47.77 -11.56 18.53
C ARG A 264 47.66 -10.88 17.17
N SER A 265 47.97 -11.59 16.08
CA SER A 265 47.82 -11.03 14.72
C SER A 265 46.35 -10.73 14.39
N GLU A 266 45.44 -11.58 14.85
CA GLU A 266 44.02 -11.39 14.66
C GLU A 266 43.49 -10.22 15.50
N LEU A 267 43.94 -10.08 16.75
CA LEU A 267 43.62 -8.95 17.61
C LEU A 267 44.12 -7.63 16.98
N ALA A 268 45.34 -7.59 16.47
CA ALA A 268 45.87 -6.42 15.76
C ALA A 268 45.07 -6.08 14.49
N ALA A 269 44.56 -7.08 13.77
CA ALA A 269 43.65 -6.87 12.64
C ALA A 269 42.28 -6.29 13.08
N TYR A 270 41.78 -6.69 14.26
CA TYR A 270 40.59 -6.08 14.84
C TYR A 270 40.85 -4.64 15.31
N GLU A 271 41.95 -4.38 16.01
CA GLU A 271 42.34 -3.06 16.54
C GLU A 271 42.67 -2.05 15.43
N SER A 272 43.32 -2.48 14.35
CA SER A 272 43.55 -1.65 13.15
C SER A 272 42.25 -1.27 12.41
N GLY A 273 41.12 -1.89 12.77
CA GLY A 273 39.83 -1.62 12.16
C GLY A 273 39.73 -2.07 10.70
N THR A 274 40.67 -2.89 10.20
CA THR A 274 40.65 -3.43 8.83
C THR A 274 39.42 -4.31 8.60
N LYS A 275 39.06 -5.16 9.57
CA LYS A 275 37.80 -5.93 9.53
C LYS A 275 36.56 -5.03 9.54
N GLN A 276 36.59 -3.92 10.28
CA GLN A 276 35.48 -2.95 10.34
C GLN A 276 35.41 -2.04 9.11
N ALA A 277 36.52 -1.82 8.41
CA ALA A 277 36.58 -1.06 7.16
C ALA A 277 35.73 -1.73 6.07
N VAL A 278 35.75 -3.07 5.97
CA VAL A 278 34.91 -3.82 5.01
C VAL A 278 33.42 -3.60 5.28
N PHE A 279 33.00 -3.61 6.55
CA PHE A 279 31.60 -3.34 6.91
C PHE A 279 31.19 -1.89 6.64
N ARG A 280 32.08 -0.92 6.91
CA ARG A 280 31.86 0.49 6.57
C ARG A 280 31.71 0.68 5.07
N ASP A 281 32.62 0.13 4.28
CA ASP A 281 32.58 0.20 2.82
C ASP A 281 31.31 -0.45 2.24
N ARG A 282 30.93 -1.65 2.72
CA ARG A 282 29.68 -2.30 2.30
C ARG A 282 28.46 -1.44 2.63
N ARG A 283 28.39 -0.87 3.83
CA ARG A 283 27.30 0.02 4.27
C ARG A 283 27.23 1.26 3.38
N ASP A 284 28.36 1.87 3.06
CA ASP A 284 28.41 3.10 2.29
C ASP A 284 28.07 2.83 0.81
N ARG A 285 28.47 1.68 0.26
CA ARG A 285 28.00 1.19 -1.05
C ARG A 285 26.48 1.00 -1.10
N HIS A 286 25.89 0.39 -0.07
CA HIS A 286 24.43 0.25 0.02
C HIS A 286 23.72 1.61 0.12
N ARG A 287 24.22 2.54 0.95
CA ARG A 287 23.67 3.90 1.04
C ARG A 287 23.72 4.63 -0.30
N ALA A 288 24.83 4.54 -1.01
CA ALA A 288 24.98 5.15 -2.33
C ALA A 288 24.01 4.56 -3.36
N ALA A 289 23.78 3.24 -3.33
CA ALA A 289 22.80 2.59 -4.19
C ALA A 289 21.36 3.03 -3.88
N CYS A 290 20.97 3.06 -2.60
CA CYS A 290 19.66 3.55 -2.17
C CYS A 290 19.44 5.02 -2.58
N PHE A 291 20.46 5.85 -2.43
CA PHE A 291 20.39 7.26 -2.85
C PHE A 291 20.17 7.39 -4.37
N ARG A 292 20.90 6.63 -5.19
CA ARG A 292 20.71 6.62 -6.66
C ARG A 292 19.31 6.17 -7.06
N LEU A 293 18.80 5.10 -6.44
CA LEU A 293 17.45 4.62 -6.71
C LEU A 293 16.38 5.65 -6.32
N LYS A 294 16.51 6.25 -5.13
CA LYS A 294 15.60 7.30 -4.67
C LYS A 294 15.61 8.51 -5.61
N LYS A 295 16.80 8.94 -6.04
CA LYS A 295 16.94 10.02 -7.01
C LYS A 295 16.29 9.67 -8.34
N GLY A 296 16.56 8.48 -8.88
CA GLY A 296 15.94 8.01 -10.13
C GLY A 296 14.41 7.95 -10.05
N LEU A 297 13.84 7.54 -8.92
CA LEU A 297 12.39 7.54 -8.70
C LEU A 297 11.82 8.96 -8.71
N ILE A 298 12.45 9.89 -7.98
CA ILE A 298 11.99 11.29 -7.93
C ILE A 298 12.07 11.95 -9.30
N ASP A 299 13.19 11.77 -10.01
CA ASP A 299 13.39 12.30 -11.35
C ASP A 299 12.39 11.69 -12.36
N GLY A 300 12.12 10.38 -12.24
CA GLY A 300 11.11 9.68 -13.04
C GLY A 300 9.70 10.20 -12.80
N CYS A 301 9.26 10.34 -11.54
CA CYS A 301 7.96 10.92 -11.22
C CYS A 301 7.80 12.35 -11.75
N ALA A 302 8.87 13.16 -11.69
CA ALA A 302 8.84 14.52 -12.22
C ALA A 302 8.74 14.54 -13.76
N LEU A 303 9.36 13.57 -14.44
CA LEU A 303 9.25 13.41 -15.89
C LEU A 303 7.83 12.95 -16.29
N ASP A 304 7.30 11.95 -15.60
CA ASP A 304 5.95 11.41 -15.85
C ASP A 304 4.89 12.48 -15.66
N ALA A 305 5.00 13.30 -14.61
CA ALA A 305 4.10 14.43 -14.39
C ALA A 305 4.11 15.44 -15.54
N LYS A 306 5.29 15.73 -16.12
CA LYS A 306 5.42 16.62 -17.28
C LYS A 306 4.81 16.00 -18.54
N LEU A 307 5.11 14.73 -18.80
CA LEU A 307 4.58 14.03 -19.98
C LEU A 307 3.06 13.88 -19.91
N LEU A 308 2.53 13.58 -18.73
CA LEU A 308 1.09 13.51 -18.50
C LEU A 308 0.42 14.88 -18.73
N ALA A 309 1.03 15.97 -18.24
CA ALA A 309 0.50 17.31 -18.48
C ALA A 309 0.44 17.68 -19.98
N VAL A 310 1.47 17.30 -20.75
CA VAL A 310 1.47 17.49 -22.22
C VAL A 310 0.38 16.63 -22.86
N LEU A 311 0.28 15.35 -22.51
CA LEU A 311 -0.72 14.45 -23.07
C LEU A 311 -2.15 14.93 -22.81
N VAL A 312 -2.44 15.36 -21.58
CA VAL A 312 -3.76 15.91 -21.21
C VAL A 312 -4.06 17.15 -22.04
N LYS A 313 -3.11 18.07 -22.17
CA LYS A 313 -3.30 19.28 -22.98
C LYS A 313 -3.60 18.97 -24.44
N GLU A 314 -2.82 18.11 -25.08
CA GLU A 314 -3.04 17.72 -26.48
C GLU A 314 -4.38 16.97 -26.65
N SER A 315 -4.77 16.16 -25.66
CA SER A 315 -6.10 15.51 -25.64
C SER A 315 -7.24 16.52 -25.52
N ASP A 316 -7.11 17.54 -24.67
CA ASP A 316 -8.14 18.58 -24.54
C ASP A 316 -8.22 19.45 -25.80
N ASP A 317 -7.09 19.81 -26.39
CA ASP A 317 -7.02 20.58 -27.65
C ASP A 317 -7.67 19.78 -28.80
N THR A 318 -7.44 18.48 -28.88
CA THR A 318 -8.10 17.62 -29.89
C THR A 318 -9.60 17.47 -29.63
N LEU A 319 -10.03 17.32 -28.37
CA LEU A 319 -11.45 17.26 -28.02
C LEU A 319 -12.19 18.57 -28.32
N THR A 320 -11.58 19.72 -28.03
CA THR A 320 -12.17 21.03 -28.36
C THR A 320 -12.30 21.23 -29.87
N TRP A 321 -11.29 20.81 -30.64
CA TRP A 321 -11.35 20.84 -32.11
C TRP A 321 -12.43 19.90 -32.68
N LEU A 322 -12.55 18.68 -32.14
CA LEU A 322 -13.59 17.72 -32.56
C LEU A 322 -15.00 18.24 -32.23
N ASN A 323 -15.20 18.77 -31.03
CA ASN A 323 -16.49 19.34 -30.61
C ASN A 323 -16.88 20.56 -31.47
N THR A 324 -15.93 21.44 -31.79
CA THR A 324 -16.21 22.58 -32.68
C THR A 324 -16.57 22.12 -34.09
N SER A 325 -15.86 21.13 -34.63
CA SER A 325 -16.17 20.52 -35.93
C SER A 325 -17.54 19.83 -35.94
N GLN A 326 -17.88 19.09 -34.89
CA GLN A 326 -19.20 18.48 -34.72
C GLN A 326 -20.30 19.55 -34.69
N ASN A 327 -20.11 20.63 -33.92
CA ASN A 327 -21.07 21.72 -33.85
C ASN A 327 -21.31 22.40 -35.20
N ILE A 328 -20.27 22.56 -36.01
CA ILE A 328 -20.40 23.08 -37.39
C ILE A 328 -21.19 22.09 -38.26
N ALA A 329 -20.85 20.80 -38.20
CA ALA A 329 -21.55 19.76 -38.95
C ALA A 329 -23.05 19.69 -38.57
N GLU A 330 -23.37 19.75 -37.27
CA GLU A 330 -24.75 19.82 -36.79
C GLU A 330 -25.49 21.05 -37.30
N LYS A 331 -24.85 22.23 -37.28
CA LYS A 331 -25.45 23.47 -37.85
C LYS A 331 -25.73 23.33 -39.34
N ILE A 332 -24.82 22.72 -40.11
CA ILE A 332 -25.00 22.46 -41.54
C ILE A 332 -26.17 21.49 -41.75
N LEU A 333 -26.24 20.39 -40.99
CA LEU A 333 -27.33 19.42 -41.11
C LEU A 333 -28.69 20.02 -40.71
N ARG A 334 -28.75 20.79 -39.63
CA ARG A 334 -29.97 21.48 -39.18
C ARG A 334 -30.44 22.50 -40.22
N THR A 335 -29.54 23.31 -40.77
CA THR A 335 -29.88 24.28 -41.83
C THR A 335 -30.31 23.56 -43.11
N ALA A 336 -29.62 22.50 -43.52
CA ALA A 336 -30.02 21.68 -44.66
C ALA A 336 -31.42 21.05 -44.45
N ALA A 337 -31.72 20.54 -43.25
CA ALA A 337 -33.04 20.00 -42.92
C ALA A 337 -34.15 21.06 -42.95
N LEU A 338 -33.87 22.28 -42.48
CA LEU A 338 -34.79 23.42 -42.57
C LEU A 338 -35.03 23.83 -44.03
N CYS A 339 -33.96 24.02 -44.82
CA CYS A 339 -34.04 24.35 -46.24
C CYS A 339 -34.85 23.28 -47.00
N ARG A 340 -34.65 22.00 -46.68
CA ARG A 340 -35.38 20.89 -47.29
C ARG A 340 -36.90 20.98 -47.09
N LYS A 341 -37.41 21.65 -46.05
CA LYS A 341 -38.87 21.83 -45.86
C LYS A 341 -39.50 22.62 -47.02
N PHE A 342 -38.80 23.65 -47.51
CA PHE A 342 -39.26 24.54 -48.59
C PHE A 342 -39.03 23.99 -49.99
N GLU A 343 -38.37 22.84 -50.12
CA GLU A 343 -38.20 22.18 -51.41
C GLU A 343 -39.49 21.52 -51.87
N THR A 344 -39.75 21.59 -53.17
CA THR A 344 -40.89 20.89 -53.80
C THR A 344 -40.70 19.37 -53.70
N GLN A 345 -41.80 18.62 -53.79
CA GLN A 345 -41.73 17.15 -53.74
C GLN A 345 -40.87 16.58 -54.87
N ARG A 346 -40.90 17.21 -56.05
CA ARG A 346 -40.04 16.88 -57.19
C ARG A 346 -38.55 17.07 -56.87
N GLU A 347 -38.17 18.14 -56.19
CA GLU A 347 -36.79 18.39 -55.78
C GLU A 347 -36.34 17.51 -54.61
N LYS A 348 -37.26 17.08 -53.74
CA LYS A 348 -36.95 16.13 -52.65
C LYS A 348 -36.65 14.73 -53.16
N VAL A 349 -37.35 14.28 -54.21
CA VAL A 349 -37.19 12.95 -54.83
C VAL A 349 -36.07 12.97 -55.87
N LEU A 350 -35.91 14.07 -56.60
CA LEU A 350 -34.89 14.22 -57.64
C LEU A 350 -34.07 15.52 -57.46
N PRO A 351 -33.22 15.64 -56.42
CA PRO A 351 -32.54 16.89 -56.06
C PRO A 351 -31.60 17.45 -57.13
N PHE A 352 -31.11 16.60 -58.02
CA PHE A 352 -30.11 16.95 -59.03
C PHE A 352 -30.64 16.88 -60.47
N GLY A 353 -31.96 16.69 -60.66
CA GLY A 353 -32.57 16.62 -61.99
C GLY A 353 -32.35 15.29 -62.74
N THR A 354 -32.91 15.20 -63.94
CA THR A 354 -32.77 14.05 -64.87
C THR A 354 -31.51 14.14 -65.74
N ALA A 355 -30.81 15.27 -65.72
CA ALA A 355 -29.50 15.41 -66.34
C ALA A 355 -28.43 14.75 -65.45
N LEU A 356 -28.41 13.41 -65.47
CA LEU A 356 -27.32 12.62 -64.90
C LEU A 356 -26.20 12.52 -65.95
N PRO A 357 -24.98 13.04 -65.71
CA PRO A 357 -23.81 12.28 -66.12
C PRO A 357 -23.76 11.05 -65.21
N HIS A 358 -23.94 9.90 -65.83
CA HIS A 358 -23.76 8.58 -65.25
C HIS A 358 -22.34 8.46 -64.65
N SER A 359 -22.20 7.68 -63.58
CA SER A 359 -20.95 7.16 -63.01
C SER A 359 -20.17 8.03 -61.98
N PRO A 360 -19.92 7.51 -60.75
CA PRO A 360 -18.93 8.04 -59.81
C PRO A 360 -17.47 7.86 -60.27
N THR A 361 -17.23 7.20 -61.40
CA THR A 361 -15.90 6.80 -61.85
C THR A 361 -15.22 7.83 -62.77
N GLU A 362 -15.96 8.83 -63.29
CA GLU A 362 -15.39 9.82 -64.23
C GLU A 362 -14.88 11.12 -63.58
N THR A 363 -15.08 11.33 -62.27
CA THR A 363 -14.61 12.55 -61.60
C THR A 363 -13.08 12.64 -61.48
N LYS A 364 -12.35 11.56 -61.79
CA LYS A 364 -10.88 11.59 -61.88
C LYS A 364 -10.37 12.26 -63.16
N THR A 365 -11.22 12.50 -64.16
CA THR A 365 -10.77 12.94 -65.49
C THR A 365 -10.93 14.45 -65.73
N SER A 366 -11.79 15.16 -65.00
CA SER A 366 -12.01 16.60 -65.20
C SER A 366 -11.10 17.52 -64.37
N ALA A 367 -10.60 17.06 -63.21
CA ALA A 367 -9.63 17.83 -62.42
C ALA A 367 -8.24 17.95 -63.08
N ARG A 368 -7.93 17.07 -64.06
CA ARG A 368 -6.61 17.02 -64.72
C ARG A 368 -6.50 17.89 -65.98
N ARG A 369 -7.55 18.63 -66.37
CA ARG A 369 -7.56 19.46 -67.61
C ARG A 369 -7.82 20.96 -67.39
N LEU A 370 -7.67 21.45 -66.16
CA LEU A 370 -7.62 22.89 -65.88
C LEU A 370 -6.33 23.18 -65.11
N HIS A 371 -5.20 23.05 -65.81
CA HIS A 371 -3.95 23.64 -65.35
C HIS A 371 -4.05 25.16 -65.55
N SER A 372 -4.60 25.85 -64.56
CA SER A 372 -4.38 27.29 -64.37
C SER A 372 -3.13 27.44 -63.51
N GLU A 373 -2.17 28.28 -63.89
CA GLU A 373 -0.92 28.47 -63.14
C GLU A 373 -1.11 29.24 -61.81
N ASP A 374 -2.32 29.76 -61.55
CA ASP A 374 -2.64 30.46 -60.33
C ASP A 374 -2.98 29.51 -59.18
N SER A 375 -2.09 29.46 -58.18
CA SER A 375 -2.25 28.67 -56.95
C SER A 375 -3.57 28.96 -56.21
N LEU A 376 -4.07 30.20 -56.28
CA LEU A 376 -5.35 30.60 -55.71
C LEU A 376 -6.54 29.95 -56.43
N VAL A 377 -6.48 29.85 -57.76
CA VAL A 377 -7.54 29.25 -58.59
C VAL A 377 -7.56 27.74 -58.38
N ILE A 378 -6.40 27.10 -58.32
CA ILE A 378 -6.30 25.67 -57.99
C ILE A 378 -6.91 25.40 -56.60
N ASN A 379 -6.55 26.18 -55.57
CA ASN A 379 -7.09 26.04 -54.22
C ASN A 379 -8.60 26.30 -54.13
N ALA A 380 -9.12 27.26 -54.90
CA ALA A 380 -10.55 27.50 -54.99
C ALA A 380 -11.30 26.34 -55.67
N ILE A 381 -10.71 25.76 -56.73
CA ILE A 381 -11.28 24.61 -57.45
C ILE A 381 -11.28 23.36 -56.56
N THR A 382 -10.18 23.04 -55.87
CA THR A 382 -10.12 21.88 -54.96
C THR A 382 -10.98 22.04 -53.71
N SER A 383 -11.14 23.26 -53.17
CA SER A 383 -12.01 23.50 -52.00
C SER A 383 -13.51 23.45 -52.34
N THR A 384 -13.89 23.68 -53.59
CA THR A 384 -15.31 23.75 -54.02
C THR A 384 -15.76 22.59 -54.90
N CYS A 385 -14.86 21.72 -55.36
CA CYS A 385 -15.19 20.64 -56.31
C CYS A 385 -16.30 19.69 -55.82
N GLY A 386 -16.40 19.46 -54.51
CA GLY A 386 -17.46 18.65 -53.88
C GLY A 386 -18.84 19.32 -53.80
N LEU A 387 -18.91 20.64 -53.98
CA LEU A 387 -20.13 21.45 -53.83
C LEU A 387 -20.86 21.72 -55.16
N THR A 388 -20.33 21.24 -56.28
CA THR A 388 -20.88 21.48 -57.63
C THR A 388 -22.38 21.16 -57.72
N ARG A 389 -22.81 20.04 -57.12
CA ARG A 389 -24.23 19.62 -57.11
C ARG A 389 -25.11 20.52 -56.24
N LEU A 390 -24.57 21.07 -55.15
CA LEU A 390 -25.28 22.04 -54.30
C LEU A 390 -25.52 23.33 -55.08
N TRP A 391 -24.51 23.84 -55.79
CA TRP A 391 -24.62 25.04 -56.61
C TRP A 391 -25.61 24.89 -57.77
N GLN A 392 -25.67 23.72 -58.40
CA GLN A 392 -26.69 23.41 -59.39
C GLN A 392 -28.11 23.50 -58.80
N LYS A 393 -28.30 22.95 -57.60
CA LYS A 393 -29.58 23.01 -56.88
C LYS A 393 -29.98 24.45 -56.54
N ILE A 394 -29.04 25.24 -56.02
CA ILE A 394 -29.26 26.68 -55.71
C ILE A 394 -29.62 27.45 -56.97
N SER A 395 -28.88 27.24 -58.08
CA SER A 395 -29.12 27.94 -59.34
C SER A 395 -30.50 27.63 -59.92
N LYS A 396 -30.94 26.37 -59.81
CA LYS A 396 -32.28 25.96 -60.23
C LYS A 396 -33.36 26.63 -59.38
N ALA A 397 -33.20 26.66 -58.05
CA ALA A 397 -34.15 27.34 -57.17
C ALA A 397 -34.24 28.84 -57.48
N GLU A 398 -33.11 29.49 -57.76
CA GLU A 398 -33.04 30.91 -58.14
C GLU A 398 -33.72 31.18 -59.49
N LEU A 399 -33.56 30.30 -60.47
CA LEU A 399 -34.30 30.38 -61.75
C LEU A 399 -35.81 30.24 -61.55
N SER A 400 -36.25 29.26 -60.76
CA SER A 400 -37.67 29.09 -60.41
C SER A 400 -38.23 30.33 -59.71
N LYS A 401 -37.48 30.90 -58.75
CA LYS A 401 -37.85 32.14 -58.07
C LYS A 401 -38.01 33.31 -59.04
N ARG A 402 -37.09 33.49 -59.99
CA ARG A 402 -37.17 34.56 -60.99
C ARG A 402 -38.36 34.37 -61.95
N ALA A 403 -38.66 33.14 -62.34
CA ALA A 403 -39.84 32.83 -63.15
C ALA A 403 -41.14 33.21 -62.42
N LEU A 404 -41.28 32.81 -61.15
CA LEU A 404 -42.44 33.15 -60.31
C LEU A 404 -42.58 34.67 -60.11
N LEU A 405 -41.47 35.39 -59.91
CA LEU A 405 -41.51 36.85 -59.79
C LEU A 405 -41.97 37.53 -61.09
N ARG A 406 -41.55 37.01 -62.25
CA ARG A 406 -42.00 37.50 -63.55
C ARG A 406 -43.49 37.24 -63.77
N GLU A 407 -43.97 36.02 -63.47
CA GLU A 407 -45.40 35.69 -63.54
C GLU A 407 -46.23 36.56 -62.60
N LYS A 408 -45.78 36.76 -61.37
CA LYS A 408 -46.43 37.67 -60.42
C LYS A 408 -46.57 39.08 -61.00
N MET A 409 -45.49 39.63 -61.57
CA MET A 409 -45.52 40.96 -62.17
C MET A 409 -46.50 41.06 -63.35
N LEU A 410 -46.58 40.02 -64.19
CA LEU A 410 -47.56 39.94 -65.28
C LEU A 410 -48.99 39.88 -64.74
N LEU A 411 -49.25 39.01 -63.76
CA LEU A 411 -50.56 38.90 -63.12
C LEU A 411 -50.97 40.20 -62.41
N GLU A 412 -50.04 40.91 -61.78
CA GLU A 412 -50.30 42.23 -61.18
C GLU A 412 -50.66 43.27 -62.26
N GLN A 413 -50.01 43.25 -63.42
CA GLN A 413 -50.35 44.12 -64.56
C GLN A 413 -51.71 43.78 -65.17
N GLU A 414 -51.99 42.50 -65.39
CA GLU A 414 -53.28 42.02 -65.88
C GLU A 414 -54.40 42.36 -64.90
N ASN A 415 -54.19 42.12 -63.61
CA ASN A 415 -55.15 42.47 -62.57
C ASN A 415 -55.36 43.99 -62.52
N ALA A 416 -54.31 44.81 -62.62
CA ALA A 416 -54.45 46.26 -62.73
C ALA A 416 -55.25 46.68 -63.97
N LEU A 417 -55.08 45.99 -65.09
CA LEU A 417 -55.82 46.23 -66.34
C LEU A 417 -57.29 45.80 -66.22
N ILE A 418 -57.57 44.66 -65.59
CA ILE A 418 -58.93 44.18 -65.27
C ILE A 418 -59.61 45.15 -64.32
N VAL A 419 -58.94 45.59 -63.26
CA VAL A 419 -59.46 46.60 -62.32
C VAL A 419 -59.76 47.91 -63.05
N ARG A 420 -58.90 48.33 -63.98
CA ARG A 420 -59.14 49.52 -64.82
C ARG A 420 -60.33 49.32 -65.75
N LYS A 421 -60.45 48.16 -66.40
CA LYS A 421 -61.59 47.82 -67.28
C LYS A 421 -62.91 47.70 -66.51
N LEU A 422 -62.88 47.19 -65.28
CA LEU A 422 -64.05 47.17 -64.39
C LEU A 422 -64.47 48.60 -63.98
N LYS A 423 -63.51 49.50 -63.73
CA LYS A 423 -63.80 50.93 -63.51
C LYS A 423 -64.37 51.59 -64.76
N GLU A 424 -63.78 51.36 -65.95
CA GLU A 424 -64.32 51.83 -67.23
C GLU A 424 -65.74 51.28 -67.48
N TYR A 425 -66.01 50.00 -67.20
CA TYR A 425 -67.35 49.40 -67.34
C TYR A 425 -68.38 49.98 -66.35
N GLN A 426 -67.92 50.41 -65.17
CA GLN A 426 -68.75 51.16 -64.21
C GLN A 426 -69.03 52.59 -64.69
N GLU A 427 -68.10 53.21 -65.42
CA GLU A 427 -68.23 54.56 -66.00
C GLU A 427 -69.03 54.58 -67.32
N THR A 428 -68.92 53.53 -68.17
CA THR A 428 -69.66 53.40 -69.45
C THR A 428 -71.04 52.75 -69.30
N LYS A 429 -71.59 52.69 -68.08
CA LYS A 429 -73.04 52.55 -67.92
C LYS A 429 -73.71 53.84 -68.39
N PHE A 430 -74.08 53.82 -69.67
CA PHE A 430 -75.16 54.61 -70.24
C PHE A 430 -76.37 54.57 -69.32
N GLN A 431 -76.80 55.75 -68.88
CA GLN A 431 -78.15 55.99 -68.40
C GLN A 431 -79.10 55.69 -69.56
N VAL A 432 -79.96 54.68 -69.41
CA VAL A 432 -81.23 54.63 -70.12
C VAL A 432 -82.29 54.83 -69.05
N ASP A 433 -82.91 56.00 -69.12
CA ASP A 433 -84.02 56.39 -68.27
C ASP A 433 -85.18 55.42 -68.39
N ALA A 434 -85.90 55.31 -67.28
CA ALA A 434 -87.16 54.61 -67.15
C ALA A 434 -88.16 54.99 -68.25
N TYR A 435 -89.02 54.05 -68.68
CA TYR A 435 -90.42 54.03 -68.21
C TYR A 435 -91.21 52.80 -68.76
N LYS A 436 -91.76 52.04 -67.79
CA LYS A 436 -93.01 51.21 -67.76
C LYS A 436 -93.19 50.12 -68.84
N CYS A 437 -93.57 48.87 -68.52
CA CYS A 437 -94.75 48.50 -67.73
C CYS A 437 -94.84 46.97 -67.45
N ILE A 438 -95.19 46.61 -66.20
CA ILE A 438 -96.10 45.54 -65.69
C ILE A 438 -96.22 44.20 -66.45
N CYS A 439 -95.75 43.10 -65.84
CA CYS A 439 -96.59 41.96 -65.34
C CYS A 439 -95.78 40.69 -65.00
N THR A 440 -95.85 40.33 -63.71
CA THR A 440 -96.11 38.98 -63.14
C THR A 440 -95.19 37.78 -63.40
N LYS A 441 -94.62 37.31 -62.26
CA LYS A 441 -94.49 35.91 -61.79
C LYS A 441 -93.60 34.95 -62.60
N SER A 442 -92.43 34.61 -62.06
CA SER A 442 -92.21 33.34 -61.34
C SER A 442 -90.74 33.25 -60.87
N LYS A 443 -90.54 32.98 -59.58
CA LYS A 443 -89.85 31.79 -59.03
C LYS A 443 -88.38 31.60 -59.40
N LYS A 444 -87.58 31.55 -58.32
CA LYS A 444 -86.29 30.86 -58.11
C LYS A 444 -85.02 31.60 -58.53
N SER A 445 -84.33 32.18 -57.55
CA SER A 445 -82.86 32.22 -57.55
C SER A 445 -82.34 31.22 -56.52
N LEU A 446 -81.97 30.07 -57.05
CA LEU A 446 -81.02 29.11 -56.49
C LEU A 446 -79.61 29.75 -56.40
N PRO A 447 -78.67 29.08 -55.72
CA PRO A 447 -77.82 29.64 -54.67
C PRO A 447 -76.69 30.53 -55.22
N HIS A 448 -76.20 31.43 -54.37
CA HIS A 448 -74.83 31.92 -54.54
C HIS A 448 -73.89 30.69 -54.58
N PRO A 449 -73.03 30.55 -55.61
CA PRO A 449 -71.91 29.64 -55.52
C PRO A 449 -70.98 30.13 -54.41
N VAL A 450 -71.13 29.48 -53.27
CA VAL A 450 -70.07 29.23 -52.32
C VAL A 450 -68.94 28.53 -53.10
N ALA A 451 -67.79 29.18 -53.20
CA ALA A 451 -66.53 28.47 -53.41
C ALA A 451 -66.05 27.96 -52.04
N ILE A 452 -66.51 26.76 -51.72
CA ILE A 452 -65.83 25.72 -50.93
C ILE A 452 -65.60 24.65 -52.02
N ASP A 453 -64.40 24.24 -52.43
CA ASP A 453 -63.16 23.85 -51.75
C ASP A 453 -61.93 24.64 -52.29
N GLY A 454 -60.89 24.97 -51.53
CA GLY A 454 -60.32 24.18 -50.44
C GLY A 454 -60.35 24.86 -49.07
N VAL A 455 -61.05 24.17 -48.17
CA VAL A 455 -61.17 24.36 -46.73
C VAL A 455 -59.85 24.75 -46.05
N LEU A 456 -59.93 25.83 -45.28
CA LEU A 456 -59.19 26.08 -44.04
C LEU A 456 -59.62 25.05 -42.98
N GLU A 457 -58.65 24.33 -42.41
CA GLU A 457 -58.47 24.11 -40.96
C GLU A 457 -57.32 23.11 -40.83
N VAL A 458 -56.45 23.16 -39.82
CA VAL A 458 -56.86 22.94 -38.44
C VAL A 458 -55.89 23.65 -37.49
N ALA A 459 -56.46 24.62 -36.75
CA ALA A 459 -56.11 24.84 -35.36
C ALA A 459 -56.34 23.55 -34.58
N LYS A 460 -55.29 22.73 -34.48
CA LYS A 460 -55.10 21.66 -33.48
C LYS A 460 -53.61 21.59 -33.34
N TYR A 461 -53.06 22.40 -32.44
CA TYR A 461 -51.93 22.09 -31.55
C TYR A 461 -51.66 23.32 -30.68
N GLU A 462 -52.71 23.86 -30.03
CA GLU A 462 -52.55 24.42 -28.69
C GLU A 462 -52.97 23.34 -27.70
N ASN A 463 -51.99 22.54 -27.29
CA ASN A 463 -51.86 21.95 -25.96
C ASN A 463 -50.74 20.91 -26.01
N PHE A 464 -49.51 21.35 -25.76
CA PHE A 464 -48.52 20.57 -25.00
C PHE A 464 -47.48 21.54 -24.43
N ALA A 465 -47.94 22.37 -23.49
CA ALA A 465 -47.09 22.83 -22.40
C ALA A 465 -47.30 21.87 -21.22
N ARG A 466 -46.18 21.52 -20.56
CA ARG A 466 -45.98 20.59 -19.42
C ARG A 466 -45.63 19.15 -19.81
N LEU A 467 -44.33 18.87 -19.90
CA LEU A 467 -43.59 18.00 -18.97
C LEU A 467 -42.11 17.90 -19.38
N SER A 468 -41.27 18.70 -18.74
CA SER A 468 -39.86 18.41 -18.43
C SER A 468 -39.47 19.34 -17.29
N LYS A 469 -39.68 18.84 -16.07
CA LYS A 469 -38.67 18.96 -15.02
C LYS A 469 -37.70 17.81 -15.22
#